data_AF-A0A078JD71-F1
#
_entry.id   AF-A0A078JD71-F1
#
_cell.length_a   1.000
_cell.length_b   1.000
_cell.length_c   1.000
_cell.angle_alpha   90.00
_cell.angle_beta   90.00
_cell.angle_gamma   90.00
#
_symmetry.space_group_name_H-M   'P 1'
#
loop_
_entity.id
_entity.type
_entity.pdbx_description
1 polymer ?
#
loop_
_entity_poly.entity_id
_entity_poly.type
_entity_poly.pdbx_seq_one_letter_code
_entity_poly.pdbx_strand_id
1 'polypeptide(L)'
;MEQTRTVSWVYDQLSCVWSRGELLEKVKQDRKKRIERRAVLNSAVNEKGYLQDLVYKLSKVGQAIENNDLEAACLVLGKGIDTGWVKTVNLAFTKLFFFLLFFFNSQWWKVETFNSSLASLITSVNKNDRESSKLAFVSSASAFEKWTSLTGLLGHLKGI
;
A
#
# COMPACT_ATOMS: atom_id res chain seq x y z
N MET A 1 -25.48 1.39 56.72
CA MET A 1 -25.25 1.94 55.37
C MET A 1 -23.79 1.80 54.88
N GLU A 2 -22.88 1.15 55.62
CA GLU A 2 -21.48 0.99 55.19
C GLU A 2 -21.24 -0.22 54.28
N GLN A 3 -21.99 -1.32 54.45
CA GLN A 3 -21.86 -2.53 53.63
C GLN A 3 -22.12 -2.29 52.13
N THR A 4 -22.98 -1.33 51.77
CA THR A 4 -23.26 -1.02 50.36
C THR A 4 -22.16 -0.17 49.71
N ARG A 5 -21.45 0.68 50.48
CA ARG A 5 -20.28 1.42 49.97
C ARG A 5 -19.12 0.48 49.70
N THR A 6 -18.81 -0.43 50.61
CA THR A 6 -17.68 -1.37 50.42
C THR A 6 -17.89 -2.29 49.22
N VAL A 7 -19.12 -2.75 48.97
CA VAL A 7 -19.43 -3.55 47.77
C VAL A 7 -19.27 -2.72 46.48
N SER A 8 -19.70 -1.46 46.45
CA SER A 8 -19.51 -0.58 45.28
C SER A 8 -18.04 -0.35 44.93
N TRP A 9 -17.19 -0.09 45.92
CA TRP A 9 -15.74 0.09 45.71
C TRP A 9 -15.05 -1.17 45.19
N VAL A 10 -15.45 -2.35 45.68
CA VAL A 10 -14.91 -3.63 45.19
C VAL A 10 -15.30 -3.87 43.73
N TYR A 11 -16.54 -3.55 43.33
CA TYR A 11 -16.96 -3.64 41.93
C TYR A 11 -16.21 -2.67 41.01
N ASP A 12 -16.04 -1.40 41.42
CA ASP A 12 -15.29 -0.41 40.63
C ASP A 12 -13.81 -0.81 40.48
N GLN A 13 -13.21 -1.37 41.54
CA GLN A 13 -11.83 -1.83 41.53
C GLN A 13 -11.64 -3.06 40.64
N LEU A 14 -12.55 -4.03 40.70
CA LEU A 14 -12.55 -5.21 39.81
C LEU A 14 -12.79 -4.82 38.35
N SER A 15 -13.71 -3.89 38.08
CA SER A 15 -14.00 -3.33 36.75
C SER A 15 -12.77 -2.64 36.13
N CYS A 16 -12.04 -1.86 36.93
CA CYS A 16 -10.79 -1.22 36.51
C CYS A 16 -9.68 -2.24 36.21
N VAL A 17 -9.54 -3.29 37.02
CA VAL A 17 -8.54 -4.35 36.80
C VAL A 17 -8.87 -5.16 35.55
N TRP A 18 -10.14 -5.50 35.35
CA TRP A 18 -10.61 -6.20 34.16
C TRP A 18 -10.38 -5.38 32.88
N SER A 19 -10.77 -4.11 32.89
CA SER A 19 -10.53 -3.16 31.79
C SER A 19 -9.04 -3.00 31.47
N ARG A 20 -8.17 -2.98 32.49
CA ARG A 20 -6.71 -2.93 32.31
C ARG A 20 -6.17 -4.21 31.66
N GLY A 21 -6.72 -5.37 32.02
CA GLY A 21 -6.39 -6.66 31.39
C GLY A 21 -6.71 -6.67 29.89
N GLU A 22 -7.91 -6.21 29.51
CA GLU A 22 -8.31 -6.11 28.11
C GLU A 22 -7.43 -5.14 27.30
N LEU A 23 -7.07 -3.99 27.88
CA LEU A 23 -6.16 -3.03 27.25
C LEU A 23 -4.76 -3.60 27.07
N LEU A 24 -4.24 -4.34 28.05
CA LEU A 24 -2.93 -4.99 27.96
C LEU A 24 -2.92 -6.07 26.85
N GLU A 25 -3.97 -6.87 26.74
CA GLU A 25 -4.09 -7.86 25.66
C GLU A 25 -4.18 -7.20 24.28
N LYS A 26 -4.94 -6.11 24.14
CA LYS A 26 -4.95 -5.30 22.91
C LYS A 26 -3.57 -4.78 22.56
N VAL A 27 -2.83 -4.21 23.52
CA VAL A 27 -1.46 -3.70 23.30
C VAL A 27 -0.48 -4.81 22.90
N LYS A 28 -0.55 -5.99 23.53
CA LYS A 28 0.28 -7.15 23.16
C LYS A 28 0.01 -7.62 21.74
N GLN A 29 -1.26 -7.75 21.37
CA GLN A 29 -1.67 -8.12 20.01
C GLN A 29 -1.20 -7.09 18.99
N ASP A 30 -1.33 -5.79 19.31
CA ASP A 30 -0.85 -4.71 18.46
C ASP A 30 0.66 -4.74 18.27
N ARG A 31 1.42 -4.96 19.34
CA ARG A 31 2.88 -5.09 19.28
C ARG A 31 3.29 -6.29 18.42
N LYS A 32 2.66 -7.45 18.63
CA LYS A 32 2.90 -8.66 17.83
C LYS A 32 2.67 -8.40 16.35
N LYS A 33 1.52 -7.79 16.00
CA LYS A 33 1.18 -7.39 14.62
C LYS A 33 2.21 -6.43 14.01
N ARG A 34 2.83 -5.54 14.78
CA ARG A 34 3.86 -4.62 14.26
C ARG A 34 5.18 -5.34 13.99
N ILE A 35 5.57 -6.26 14.87
CA ILE A 35 6.82 -7.03 14.73
C ILE A 35 6.74 -7.96 13.51
N GLU A 36 5.65 -8.72 13.39
CA GLU A 36 5.47 -9.67 12.28
C GLU A 36 5.37 -8.93 10.93
N ARG A 37 4.69 -7.77 10.88
CA ARG A 37 4.70 -6.89 9.70
C ARG A 37 6.10 -6.44 9.31
N ARG A 38 6.93 -6.01 10.27
CA ARG A 38 8.31 -5.62 9.98
C ARG A 38 9.14 -6.80 9.47
N ALA A 39 8.94 -7.98 10.04
CA ALA A 39 9.64 -9.20 9.60
C ALA A 39 9.29 -9.55 8.15
N VAL A 40 8.00 -9.54 7.80
CA VAL A 40 7.51 -9.72 6.42
C VAL A 40 8.10 -8.68 5.47
N LEU A 41 8.11 -7.41 5.85
CA LEU A 41 8.67 -6.36 5.00
C LEU A 41 10.18 -6.55 4.82
N ASN A 42 10.90 -6.93 5.86
CA ASN A 42 12.35 -7.15 5.79
C ASN A 42 12.73 -8.35 4.93
N SER A 43 11.91 -9.40 4.89
CA SER A 43 12.16 -10.57 4.03
C SER A 43 11.81 -10.35 2.55
N ALA A 44 10.92 -9.40 2.25
CA ALA A 44 10.44 -9.10 0.90
C ALA A 44 11.43 -8.23 0.07
N VAL A 45 12.70 -8.63 0.00
CA VAL A 45 13.78 -7.87 -0.67
C VAL A 45 13.53 -7.74 -2.17
N ASN A 46 13.16 -8.83 -2.84
CA ASN A 46 12.93 -8.84 -4.29
C ASN A 46 11.68 -8.03 -4.66
N GLU A 47 10.60 -8.19 -3.90
CA GLU A 47 9.35 -7.47 -4.10
C GLU A 47 9.55 -5.96 -3.92
N LYS A 48 10.32 -5.54 -2.91
CA LYS A 48 10.74 -4.14 -2.76
C LYS A 48 11.55 -3.64 -3.95
N GLY A 49 12.46 -4.45 -4.48
CA GLY A 49 13.22 -4.12 -5.69
C GLY A 49 12.33 -3.89 -6.91
N TYR A 50 11.33 -4.76 -7.12
CA TYR A 50 10.37 -4.61 -8.21
C TYR A 50 9.49 -3.35 -8.06
N LEU A 51 9.10 -3.01 -6.83
CA LEU A 51 8.37 -1.77 -6.56
C LEU A 51 9.26 -0.53 -6.73
N GLN A 52 10.55 -0.62 -6.42
CA GLN A 52 11.49 0.47 -6.67
C GLN A 52 11.70 0.71 -8.18
N ASP A 53 11.75 -0.37 -8.97
CA ASP A 53 11.79 -0.28 -10.44
C ASP A 53 10.50 0.34 -11.00
N LEU A 54 9.33 0.02 -10.42
CA LEU A 54 8.07 0.70 -10.74
C LEU A 54 8.16 2.21 -10.51
N VAL A 55 8.66 2.66 -9.35
CA VAL A 55 8.82 4.10 -9.05
C VAL A 55 9.71 4.77 -10.08
N TYR A 56 10.84 4.14 -10.41
CA TYR A 56 11.75 4.67 -11.41
C TYR A 56 11.07 4.81 -12.78
N LYS A 57 10.30 3.79 -13.21
CA LYS A 57 9.57 3.82 -14.48
C LYS A 57 8.47 4.87 -14.50
N LEU A 58 7.66 4.97 -13.44
CA LEU A 58 6.66 6.03 -13.33
C LEU A 58 7.31 7.42 -13.34
N SER A 59 8.47 7.60 -12.70
CA SER A 59 9.21 8.86 -12.78
C SER A 59 9.62 9.20 -14.21
N LYS A 60 10.12 8.21 -14.99
CA LYS A 60 10.45 8.40 -16.41
C LYS A 60 9.23 8.70 -17.27
N VAL A 61 8.11 8.03 -17.03
CA VAL A 61 6.84 8.30 -17.72
C VAL A 61 6.33 9.70 -17.38
N GLY A 62 6.40 10.11 -16.12
CA GLY A 62 6.03 11.46 -15.69
C GLY A 62 6.86 12.54 -16.37
N GLN A 63 8.19 12.38 -16.41
CA GLN A 63 9.10 13.28 -17.13
C GLN A 63 8.76 13.36 -18.62
N ALA A 64 8.46 12.23 -19.25
CA ALA A 64 8.09 12.18 -20.67
C ALA A 64 6.75 12.88 -20.93
N ILE A 65 5.74 12.68 -20.08
CA ILE A 65 4.45 13.37 -20.17
C ILE A 65 4.60 14.89 -19.96
N GLU A 66 5.43 15.31 -19.01
CA GLU A 66 5.72 16.73 -18.75
C GLU A 66 6.41 17.40 -19.95
N ASN A 67 7.32 16.68 -20.61
CA ASN A 67 8.00 17.13 -21.82
C ASN A 67 7.15 16.98 -23.10
N ASN A 68 5.89 16.53 -22.99
CA ASN A 68 5.00 16.21 -24.12
C ASN A 68 5.52 15.12 -25.07
N ASP A 69 6.44 14.28 -24.61
CA ASP A 69 7.00 13.15 -25.35
C ASP A 69 6.25 11.85 -24.99
N LEU A 70 5.05 11.69 -25.57
CA LEU A 70 4.23 10.50 -25.34
C LEU A 70 4.82 9.24 -26.00
N GLU A 71 5.71 9.39 -26.98
CA GLU A 71 6.43 8.26 -27.56
C GLU A 71 7.44 7.68 -26.58
N ALA A 72 8.23 8.53 -25.90
CA ALA A 72 9.12 8.08 -24.83
C ALA A 72 8.35 7.45 -23.65
N ALA A 73 7.20 8.01 -23.27
CA ALA A 73 6.32 7.41 -22.27
C ALA A 73 5.84 6.02 -22.70
N CYS A 74 5.43 5.88 -23.97
CA CYS A 74 4.99 4.62 -24.56
C CYS A 74 6.12 3.56 -24.57
N LEU A 75 7.35 3.96 -24.91
CA LEU A 75 8.52 3.07 -24.90
C LEU A 75 8.82 2.50 -23.51
N VAL A 76 8.67 3.31 -22.46
CA VAL A 76 8.88 2.87 -21.07
C VAL A 76 7.73 1.98 -20.58
N LEU A 77 6.48 2.35 -20.88
CA LEU A 77 5.30 1.58 -20.48
C LEU A 77 5.21 0.25 -21.23
N GLY A 78 5.66 0.21 -22.48
CA GLY A 78 5.52 -0.91 -23.39
C GLY A 78 4.12 -0.97 -24.02
N LYS A 79 3.90 -1.99 -24.86
CA LYS A 79 2.67 -2.12 -25.65
C LYS A 79 1.40 -2.46 -24.83
N GLY A 80 1.50 -2.74 -23.53
CA GLY A 80 0.35 -3.17 -22.73
C GLY A 80 0.65 -3.59 -21.30
N ILE A 81 -0.38 -4.04 -20.59
CA ILE A 81 -0.31 -4.57 -19.22
C ILE A 81 0.46 -5.92 -19.19
N ASP A 82 0.59 -6.58 -20.33
CA ASP A 82 1.32 -7.83 -20.50
C ASP A 82 2.85 -7.68 -20.50
N THR A 83 3.35 -6.45 -20.42
CA THR A 83 4.79 -6.17 -20.41
C THR A 83 5.44 -6.80 -19.19
N GLY A 84 6.63 -7.40 -19.38
CA GLY A 84 7.26 -8.26 -18.36
C GLY A 84 7.42 -7.61 -16.99
N TRP A 85 7.71 -6.31 -16.94
CA TRP A 85 7.85 -5.60 -15.68
C TRP A 85 6.51 -5.37 -14.95
N VAL A 86 5.41 -5.15 -15.68
CA VAL A 86 4.06 -5.01 -15.10
C VAL A 86 3.62 -6.33 -14.47
N LYS A 87 3.93 -7.47 -15.10
CA LYS A 87 3.71 -8.81 -14.53
C LYS A 87 4.49 -9.01 -13.23
N THR A 88 5.76 -8.62 -13.22
CA THR A 88 6.62 -8.73 -12.02
C THR A 88 6.11 -7.85 -10.88
N VAL A 89 5.66 -6.64 -11.19
CA VAL A 89 5.04 -5.71 -10.22
C VAL A 89 3.74 -6.30 -9.66
N ASN A 90 2.87 -6.85 -10.51
CA ASN A 90 1.65 -7.51 -10.06
C ASN A 90 1.93 -8.75 -9.19
N LEU A 91 2.97 -9.51 -9.51
CA LEU A 91 3.43 -10.62 -8.67
C LEU A 91 3.91 -10.12 -7.31
N ALA A 92 4.68 -9.02 -7.28
CA ALA A 92 5.13 -8.40 -6.04
C ALA A 92 3.96 -7.91 -5.19
N PHE A 93 2.99 -7.23 -5.81
CA PHE A 93 1.75 -6.81 -5.15
C PHE A 93 1.01 -8.00 -4.56
N THR A 94 0.83 -9.07 -5.34
CA THR A 94 0.09 -10.27 -4.89
C THR A 94 0.79 -10.94 -3.70
N LYS A 95 2.12 -11.10 -3.75
CA LYS A 95 2.89 -11.69 -2.65
C LYS A 95 2.83 -10.83 -1.39
N LEU A 96 3.14 -9.53 -1.51
CA LEU A 96 3.07 -8.60 -0.39
C LEU A 96 1.66 -8.53 0.18
N PHE A 97 0.65 -8.59 -0.68
CA PHE A 97 -0.74 -8.66 -0.30
C PHE A 97 -1.03 -9.94 0.49
N PHE A 98 -0.69 -11.13 0.02
CA PHE A 98 -0.89 -12.37 0.78
C PHE A 98 -0.19 -12.33 2.15
N PHE A 99 1.04 -11.83 2.20
CA PHE A 99 1.75 -11.68 3.47
C PHE A 99 1.11 -10.64 4.40
N LEU A 100 0.59 -9.53 3.87
CA LEU A 100 -0.01 -8.45 4.65
C LEU A 100 -1.51 -8.66 4.93
N LEU A 101 -2.20 -9.53 4.20
CA LEU A 101 -3.62 -9.85 4.36
C LEU A 101 -3.91 -10.56 5.69
N PHE A 102 -2.92 -11.27 6.23
CA PHE A 102 -2.99 -11.82 7.58
C PHE A 102 -3.05 -10.72 8.66
N PHE A 103 -2.65 -9.49 8.31
CA PHE A 103 -2.57 -8.33 9.23
C PHE A 103 -3.61 -7.25 8.96
N PHE A 104 -4.05 -7.10 7.71
CA PHE A 104 -4.99 -6.07 7.27
C PHE A 104 -6.30 -6.68 6.83
N ASN A 105 -7.37 -6.34 7.56
CA ASN A 105 -8.73 -6.64 7.13
C ASN A 105 -9.01 -5.86 5.83
N SER A 106 -9.06 -6.60 4.71
CA SER A 106 -9.57 -6.22 3.38
C SER A 106 -9.22 -4.81 2.85
N GLN A 107 -8.05 -4.65 2.23
CA GLN A 107 -7.74 -3.46 1.39
C GLN A 107 -7.35 -3.81 -0.05
N TRP A 108 -7.88 -4.92 -0.56
CA TRP A 108 -7.62 -5.45 -1.91
C TRP A 108 -7.93 -4.44 -3.02
N TRP A 109 -9.01 -3.68 -2.86
CA TRP A 109 -9.51 -2.73 -3.85
C TRP A 109 -8.51 -1.61 -4.24
N LYS A 110 -7.49 -1.33 -3.42
CA LYS A 110 -6.49 -0.29 -3.72
C LYS A 110 -5.44 -0.74 -4.74
N VAL A 111 -5.06 -2.01 -4.72
CA VAL A 111 -4.21 -2.60 -5.79
C VAL A 111 -4.98 -2.61 -7.10
N GLU A 112 -6.27 -2.94 -7.04
CA GLU A 112 -7.16 -2.91 -8.21
C GLU A 112 -7.29 -1.48 -8.78
N THR A 113 -7.40 -0.48 -7.90
CA THR A 113 -7.43 0.94 -8.30
C THR A 113 -6.14 1.34 -9.01
N PHE A 114 -4.97 0.93 -8.48
CA PHE A 114 -3.69 1.18 -9.13
C PHE A 114 -3.63 0.51 -10.51
N ASN A 115 -3.95 -0.78 -10.60
CA ASN A 115 -3.91 -1.53 -11.86
C ASN A 115 -4.86 -0.96 -12.93
N SER A 116 -6.08 -0.57 -12.52
CA SER A 116 -7.05 0.07 -13.39
C SER A 116 -6.52 1.41 -13.92
N SER A 117 -5.97 2.26 -13.05
CA SER A 117 -5.40 3.55 -13.47
C SER A 117 -4.17 3.38 -14.38
N LEU A 118 -3.33 2.38 -14.12
CA LEU A 118 -2.15 2.09 -14.94
C LEU A 118 -2.56 1.58 -16.33
N ALA A 119 -3.59 0.75 -16.41
CA ALA A 119 -4.19 0.33 -17.67
C ALA A 119 -4.74 1.52 -18.47
N SER A 120 -5.42 2.45 -17.78
CA SER A 120 -5.88 3.70 -18.39
C SER A 120 -4.70 4.54 -18.89
N LEU A 121 -3.64 4.68 -18.10
CA LEU A 121 -2.43 5.40 -18.47
C LEU A 121 -1.79 4.83 -19.75
N ILE A 122 -1.54 3.52 -19.78
CA ILE A 122 -1.01 2.82 -20.95
C ILE A 122 -1.91 3.05 -22.18
N THR A 123 -3.22 2.95 -22.00
CA THR A 123 -4.18 3.15 -23.10
C THR A 123 -4.16 4.59 -23.61
N SER A 124 -4.14 5.59 -22.72
CA SER A 124 -4.11 7.00 -23.10
C SER A 124 -2.81 7.41 -23.79
N VAL A 125 -1.67 6.91 -23.31
CA VAL A 125 -0.36 7.14 -23.91
C VAL A 125 -0.29 6.51 -25.30
N ASN A 126 -0.80 5.28 -25.46
CA ASN A 126 -0.87 4.60 -26.75
C ASN A 126 -1.82 5.30 -27.75
N LYS A 127 -2.88 5.95 -27.26
CA LYS A 127 -3.81 6.75 -28.07
C LYS A 127 -3.30 8.16 -28.34
N ASN A 128 -2.12 8.52 -27.84
CA ASN A 128 -1.54 9.85 -27.94
C ASN A 128 -2.44 10.95 -27.33
N ASP A 129 -3.26 10.60 -26.32
CA ASP A 129 -4.18 11.51 -25.65
C ASP A 129 -3.48 12.16 -24.44
N ARG A 130 -3.04 13.42 -24.62
CA ARG A 130 -2.23 14.15 -23.63
C ARG A 130 -2.95 14.41 -22.33
N GLU A 131 -4.17 14.91 -22.39
CA GLU A 131 -4.91 15.30 -21.18
C GLU A 131 -5.32 14.06 -20.39
N SER A 132 -5.81 13.01 -21.07
CA SER A 132 -6.10 11.74 -20.41
C SER A 132 -4.83 11.09 -19.84
N SER A 133 -3.68 11.19 -20.52
CA SER A 133 -2.41 10.65 -20.03
C SER A 133 -1.95 11.32 -18.73
N LYS A 134 -2.06 12.65 -18.64
CA LYS A 134 -1.74 13.40 -17.41
C LYS A 134 -2.65 13.00 -16.26
N LEU A 135 -3.97 12.97 -16.50
CA LEU A 135 -4.95 12.60 -15.47
C LEU A 135 -4.78 11.15 -15.00
N ALA A 136 -4.56 10.23 -15.93
CA ALA A 136 -4.31 8.83 -15.62
C ALA A 136 -2.99 8.65 -14.85
N PHE A 137 -1.95 9.40 -15.21
CA PHE A 137 -0.66 9.39 -14.51
C PHE A 137 -0.81 9.83 -13.05
N VAL A 138 -1.47 10.97 -12.80
CA VAL A 138 -1.73 11.47 -11.44
C VAL A 138 -2.57 10.46 -10.65
N SER A 139 -3.56 9.84 -11.29
CA SER A 139 -4.39 8.81 -10.67
C SER A 139 -3.57 7.57 -10.26
N SER A 140 -2.67 7.11 -11.13
CA SER A 140 -1.77 5.98 -10.85
C SER A 140 -0.77 6.28 -9.74
N ALA A 141 -0.13 7.45 -9.79
CA ALA A 141 0.82 7.86 -8.76
C ALA A 141 0.13 7.98 -7.38
N SER A 142 -1.04 8.63 -7.32
CA SER A 142 -1.80 8.76 -6.07
C SER A 142 -2.29 7.42 -5.51
N ALA A 143 -2.77 6.53 -6.38
CA ALA A 143 -3.17 5.18 -5.96
C ALA A 143 -1.99 4.39 -5.38
N PHE A 144 -0.83 4.49 -6.02
CA PHE A 144 0.39 3.84 -5.56
C PHE A 144 0.90 4.41 -4.22
N GLU A 145 0.96 5.73 -4.08
CA GLU A 145 1.35 6.41 -2.84
C GLU A 145 0.44 6.01 -1.67
N LYS A 146 -0.89 6.03 -1.89
CA LYS A 146 -1.85 5.58 -0.87
C LYS A 146 -1.58 4.14 -0.46
N TRP A 147 -1.36 3.24 -1.42
CA TRP A 147 -1.07 1.84 -1.13
C TRP A 147 0.25 1.66 -0.36
N THR A 148 1.32 2.35 -0.74
CA THR A 148 2.62 2.27 -0.05
C THR A 148 2.57 2.85 1.37
N SER A 149 1.77 3.88 1.61
CA SER A 149 1.54 4.46 2.95
C SER A 149 0.85 3.46 3.89
N LEU A 150 -0.19 2.78 3.42
CA LEU A 150 -0.98 1.83 4.23
C LEU A 150 -0.20 0.57 4.59
N THR A 151 0.65 0.12 3.68
CA THR A 151 1.50 -1.05 3.86
C THR A 151 2.76 -0.75 4.68
N GLY A 152 3.08 0.52 4.93
CA GLY A 152 4.32 0.94 5.58
C GLY A 152 5.56 0.80 4.69
N LEU A 153 5.35 0.67 3.37
CA LEU A 153 6.42 0.59 2.36
C LEU A 153 6.97 1.96 1.97
N LEU A 154 6.26 3.06 2.28
CA LEU A 154 6.69 4.42 1.94
C LEU A 154 8.15 4.70 2.33
N GLY A 155 8.55 4.38 3.57
CA GLY A 155 9.92 4.60 4.05
C GLY A 155 10.98 3.65 3.47
N HIS A 156 10.60 2.70 2.62
CA HIS A 156 11.50 1.73 1.98
C HIS A 156 11.72 2.01 0.49
N LEU A 157 10.86 2.84 -0.12
CA LEU A 157 10.94 3.20 -1.52
C LEU A 157 11.53 4.61 -1.64
N LYS A 158 12.44 4.81 -2.58
CA LYS A 158 13.07 6.10 -2.87
C LYS A 158 12.37 6.78 -4.03
N GLY A 159 12.13 8.09 -3.92
CA GLY A 159 11.58 8.91 -5.01
C GLY A 159 10.06 9.03 -5.04
N ILE A 160 9.40 8.76 -3.91
CA ILE A 160 7.99 9.05 -3.59
C ILE A 160 8.02 10.00 -2.40
#